data_AF-A0A2G8IVE3-F1
#
_entry.id   AF-A0A2G8IVE3-F1
#
_cell.length_a   1.000
_cell.length_b   1.000
_cell.length_c   1.000
_cell.angle_alpha   90.00
_cell.angle_beta   90.00
_cell.angle_gamma   90.00
#
_symmetry.space_group_name_H-M   'P 1'
#
loop_
_entity.id
_entity.type
_entity.pdbx_description
1 polymer ?
#
loop_
_entity_poly.entity_id
_entity_poly.type
_entity_poly.pdbx_seq_one_letter_code
_entity_poly.pdbx_strand_id
1 'polypeptide(L)'
;MKIDGLDRLLSQLKTACDGGLKAQYQEWLQEMGLQLLDIIQDELIKENAVDTGRLLSSFRQGDKENHFLISRDGLTLEVGTQLDYASYVNDGHATSSNGERRWVPGRWAGGRFEYDPNASTGMMLASQWMNGNGYWDHAVMLYEQMFEHSLDRKLQSWIDRHFGR
;
A
#
# COMPACT_ATOMS: atom_id res chain seq x y z
N MET A 1 -8.19 -22.76 -50.90
CA MET A 1 -7.17 -23.41 -50.05
C MET A 1 -7.52 -23.10 -48.61
N LYS A 2 -7.83 -24.10 -47.79
CA LYS A 2 -8.04 -23.93 -46.35
C LYS A 2 -6.71 -24.21 -45.65
N ILE A 3 -6.28 -23.30 -44.80
CA ILE A 3 -5.11 -23.51 -43.95
C ILE A 3 -5.66 -23.83 -42.57
N ASP A 4 -5.65 -25.10 -42.18
CA ASP A 4 -6.30 -25.54 -40.93
C ASP A 4 -5.76 -24.82 -39.68
N GLY A 5 -4.48 -24.43 -39.70
CA GLY A 5 -3.89 -23.62 -38.63
C GLY A 5 -4.42 -22.18 -38.55
N LEU A 6 -4.92 -21.62 -39.65
CA LEU A 6 -5.48 -20.26 -39.69
C LEU A 6 -6.85 -20.23 -39.01
N ASP A 7 -7.72 -21.20 -39.31
CA ASP A 7 -9.06 -21.28 -38.70
C ASP A 7 -8.96 -21.44 -37.16
N ARG A 8 -8.01 -22.26 -36.68
CA ARG A 8 -7.74 -22.42 -35.25
C ARG A 8 -7.26 -21.13 -34.61
N LEU A 9 -6.29 -20.45 -35.22
CA LEU A 9 -5.76 -19.17 -34.73
C LEU A 9 -6.87 -18.10 -34.65
N LEU A 10 -7.68 -17.97 -35.70
CA LEU A 10 -8.80 -17.02 -35.73
C LEU A 10 -9.82 -17.30 -34.63
N SER A 11 -10.10 -18.58 -34.34
CA SER A 11 -10.96 -18.95 -33.22
C SER A 11 -10.36 -18.56 -31.87
N GLN A 12 -9.07 -18.80 -31.64
CA GLN A 12 -8.38 -18.44 -30.39
C GLN A 12 -8.34 -16.93 -30.18
N LEU A 13 -8.05 -16.16 -31.24
CA LEU A 13 -8.10 -14.70 -31.23
C LEU A 13 -9.52 -14.18 -30.93
N LYS A 14 -10.54 -14.79 -31.54
CA LYS A 14 -11.92 -14.42 -31.28
C LYS A 14 -12.29 -14.63 -29.81
N THR A 15 -11.93 -15.77 -29.21
CA THR A 15 -12.16 -16.03 -27.77
C THR A 15 -11.41 -15.03 -26.87
N ALA A 16 -10.18 -14.66 -27.23
CA ALA A 16 -9.42 -13.65 -26.50
C ALA A 16 -10.11 -12.27 -26.54
N CYS A 17 -10.57 -11.85 -27.72
CA CYS A 17 -11.27 -10.59 -27.95
C CYS A 17 -12.67 -10.55 -27.32
N ASP A 18 -13.39 -11.68 -27.32
CA ASP A 18 -14.75 -11.80 -26.78
C ASP A 18 -14.78 -11.84 -25.23
N GLY A 19 -13.66 -11.50 -24.57
CA GLY A 19 -13.58 -11.26 -23.12
C GLY A 19 -12.64 -12.19 -22.36
N GLY A 20 -12.08 -13.23 -22.99
CA GLY A 20 -11.21 -14.20 -22.33
C GLY A 20 -9.91 -13.57 -21.78
N LEU A 21 -9.32 -12.63 -22.53
CA LEU A 21 -8.13 -11.90 -22.07
C LEU A 21 -8.49 -10.88 -20.98
N LYS A 22 -9.63 -10.19 -21.14
CA LYS A 22 -10.11 -9.18 -20.18
C LYS A 22 -10.30 -9.79 -18.79
N ALA A 23 -11.03 -10.91 -18.69
CA ALA A 23 -11.25 -11.59 -17.42
C ALA A 23 -9.94 -12.00 -16.73
N GLN A 24 -8.99 -12.55 -17.50
CA GLN A 24 -7.68 -12.95 -16.97
C GLN A 24 -6.86 -11.75 -16.47
N TYR A 25 -6.87 -10.63 -17.19
CA TYR A 25 -6.17 -9.43 -16.74
C TYR A 25 -6.79 -8.82 -15.47
N GLN A 26 -8.11 -8.87 -15.33
CA GLN A 26 -8.81 -8.45 -14.11
C GLN A 26 -8.40 -9.28 -12.89
N GLU A 27 -8.36 -10.60 -13.04
CA GLU A 27 -7.87 -11.51 -11.99
C GLU A 27 -6.41 -11.20 -11.64
N TRP A 28 -5.56 -10.98 -12.64
CA TRP A 28 -4.16 -10.65 -12.39
C TRP A 28 -4.01 -9.32 -11.65
N LEU A 29 -4.75 -8.28 -12.02
CA LEU A 29 -4.72 -7.00 -11.31
C LEU A 29 -5.19 -7.14 -9.87
N GLN A 30 -6.23 -7.95 -9.62
CA GLN A 30 -6.68 -8.24 -8.27
C GLN A 30 -5.58 -8.90 -7.45
N GLU A 31 -4.96 -9.97 -7.96
CA GLU A 31 -3.84 -10.65 -7.30
C GLU A 31 -2.66 -9.71 -7.02
N MET A 32 -2.32 -8.86 -7.98
CA MET A 32 -1.23 -7.90 -7.83
C MET A 32 -1.55 -6.83 -6.78
N GLY A 33 -2.81 -6.39 -6.69
CA GLY A 33 -3.24 -5.49 -5.61
C GLY A 33 -3.17 -6.13 -4.22
N LEU A 34 -3.53 -7.40 -4.10
CA LEU A 34 -3.37 -8.14 -2.83
C LEU A 34 -1.89 -8.27 -2.46
N GLN A 35 -1.04 -8.55 -3.43
CA GLN A 35 0.41 -8.61 -3.21
C GLN A 35 0.98 -7.27 -2.74
N LEU A 36 0.49 -6.13 -3.27
CA LEU A 36 0.90 -4.81 -2.80
C LEU A 36 0.50 -4.59 -1.33
N LEU A 37 -0.71 -4.99 -0.93
CA LEU A 37 -1.14 -4.93 0.48
C LEU A 37 -0.23 -5.74 1.40
N ASP A 38 0.23 -6.91 0.96
CA ASP A 38 1.15 -7.75 1.73
C ASP A 38 2.54 -7.09 1.85
N ILE A 39 3.10 -6.56 0.76
CA ILE A 39 4.39 -5.86 0.77
C ILE A 39 4.36 -4.64 1.70
N ILE A 40 3.27 -3.87 1.69
CA ILE A 40 3.10 -2.72 2.59
C ILE A 40 3.11 -3.18 4.05
N GLN A 41 2.41 -4.27 4.37
CA GLN A 41 2.40 -4.82 5.73
C GLN A 41 3.80 -5.29 6.16
N ASP A 42 4.56 -5.94 5.27
CA ASP A 42 5.91 -6.39 5.55
C ASP A 42 6.87 -5.22 5.83
N GLU A 43 6.81 -4.15 5.03
CA GLU A 43 7.64 -2.96 5.27
C GLU A 43 7.25 -2.23 6.57
N LEU A 44 5.96 -2.18 6.92
CA LEU A 44 5.52 -1.64 8.22
C LEU A 44 6.08 -2.42 9.41
N ILE A 45 6.12 -3.75 9.31
CA ILE A 45 6.68 -4.62 10.34
C ILE A 45 8.19 -4.43 10.44
N LYS A 46 8.88 -4.38 9.30
CA LYS A 46 10.34 -4.23 9.21
C LYS A 46 10.84 -2.92 9.82
N GLU A 47 10.14 -1.82 9.58
CA GLU A 47 10.51 -0.50 10.11
C GLU A 47 10.15 -0.31 11.60
N ASN A 48 9.62 -1.35 12.26
CA ASN A 48 9.33 -1.40 13.69
C ASN A 48 8.52 -0.19 14.20
N ALA A 49 7.54 0.25 13.41
CA ALA A 49 6.69 1.37 13.79
C ALA A 49 5.92 1.05 15.08
N VAL A 50 6.07 1.93 16.07
CA VAL A 50 5.77 1.72 17.50
C VAL A 50 4.28 1.48 17.81
N ASP A 51 3.39 1.73 16.85
CA ASP A 51 1.93 1.58 16.99
C ASP A 51 1.29 0.94 15.74
N THR A 52 1.88 -0.14 15.25
CA THR A 52 1.48 -0.76 13.97
C THR A 52 0.15 -1.48 14.00
N GLY A 53 -0.49 -1.74 15.15
CA GLY A 53 -1.69 -2.59 15.17
C GLY A 53 -2.81 -2.13 14.22
N ARG A 54 -3.24 -0.86 14.35
CA ARG A 54 -4.32 -0.30 13.53
C ARG A 54 -3.86 0.07 12.12
N LEU A 55 -2.65 0.63 11.97
CA LEU A 55 -2.12 0.99 10.66
C LEU A 55 -1.88 -0.27 9.81
N LEU A 56 -1.25 -1.29 10.38
CA LEU A 56 -1.04 -2.59 9.74
C LEU A 56 -2.38 -3.23 9.37
N SER A 57 -3.37 -3.24 10.28
CA SER A 57 -4.69 -3.81 9.97
C SER A 57 -5.41 -3.05 8.85
N SER A 58 -5.19 -1.75 8.71
CA SER A 58 -5.80 -0.97 7.62
C SER A 58 -5.28 -1.36 6.23
N PHE A 59 -4.14 -2.05 6.14
CA PHE A 59 -3.65 -2.65 4.89
C PHE A 59 -4.07 -4.11 4.73
N ARG A 60 -4.96 -4.63 5.57
CA ARG A 60 -5.59 -5.93 5.37
C ARG A 60 -6.88 -5.76 4.55
N GLN A 61 -7.01 -6.53 3.48
CA GLN A 61 -8.24 -6.51 2.68
C GLN A 61 -9.47 -6.80 3.55
N GLY A 62 -10.49 -5.94 3.45
CA GLY A 62 -11.75 -6.05 4.20
C GLY A 62 -11.73 -5.42 5.59
N ASP A 63 -10.61 -4.84 6.04
CA ASP A 63 -10.62 -3.93 7.18
C ASP A 63 -11.43 -2.66 6.85
N LYS A 64 -12.09 -2.07 7.85
CA LYS A 64 -12.95 -0.90 7.67
C LYS A 64 -12.18 0.35 7.21
N GLU A 65 -10.90 0.43 7.53
CA GLU A 65 -10.02 1.54 7.15
C GLU A 65 -9.24 1.23 5.86
N ASN A 66 -9.44 0.05 5.27
CA ASN A 66 -8.77 -0.35 4.05
C ASN A 66 -9.35 0.38 2.84
N HIS A 67 -8.46 0.94 2.02
CA HIS A 67 -8.82 1.45 0.70
C HIS A 67 -8.31 0.46 -0.34
N PHE A 68 -9.23 -0.32 -0.90
CA PHE A 68 -8.93 -1.25 -1.99
C PHE A 68 -10.04 -1.19 -3.02
N LEU A 69 -9.74 -0.60 -4.18
CA LEU A 69 -10.71 -0.45 -5.26
C LEU A 69 -10.13 -0.97 -6.57
N ILE A 70 -10.94 -1.76 -7.28
CA ILE A 70 -10.69 -2.15 -8.66
C ILE A 70 -11.81 -1.55 -9.50
N SER A 71 -11.48 -0.64 -10.43
CA SER A 71 -12.49 0.09 -11.20
C SER A 71 -12.13 0.21 -12.69
N ARG A 72 -13.09 0.72 -13.48
CA ARG A 72 -13.09 0.86 -14.96
C ARG A 72 -12.70 -0.39 -15.70
N ASP A 73 -13.68 -1.25 -15.98
CA ASP A 73 -13.43 -2.48 -16.76
C ASP A 73 -12.29 -3.35 -16.18
N GLY A 74 -11.94 -3.12 -14.90
CA GLY A 74 -10.80 -3.67 -14.18
C GLY A 74 -9.44 -3.30 -14.79
N LEU A 75 -9.23 -2.03 -15.14
CA LEU A 75 -7.93 -1.48 -15.56
C LEU A 75 -7.31 -0.53 -14.52
N THR A 76 -8.07 -0.15 -13.49
CA THR A 76 -7.58 0.74 -12.43
C THR A 76 -7.57 -0.03 -11.12
N LEU A 77 -6.44 0.01 -10.43
CA LEU A 77 -6.24 -0.52 -9.09
C LEU A 77 -5.85 0.63 -8.18
N GLU A 78 -6.60 0.82 -7.09
CA GLU A 78 -6.28 1.74 -6.01
C GLU A 78 -6.08 0.94 -4.72
N VAL A 79 -4.98 1.22 -4.03
CA VAL A 79 -4.58 0.58 -2.78
C VAL A 79 -4.19 1.67 -1.79
N GLY A 80 -4.58 1.55 -0.53
CA GLY A 80 -4.27 2.54 0.50
C GLY A 80 -4.98 2.31 1.82
N THR A 81 -5.02 3.35 2.64
CA THR A 81 -5.68 3.39 3.95
C THR A 81 -6.45 4.70 4.11
N GLN A 82 -7.56 4.67 4.85
CA GLN A 82 -8.37 5.84 5.21
C GLN A 82 -7.83 6.56 6.45
N LEU A 83 -6.73 6.09 7.03
CA LEU A 83 -6.12 6.69 8.21
C LEU A 83 -5.33 7.95 7.86
N ASP A 84 -5.82 9.10 8.30
CA ASP A 84 -5.16 10.39 8.07
C ASP A 84 -3.70 10.44 8.55
N TYR A 85 -3.39 9.73 9.65
CA TYR A 85 -2.04 9.73 10.23
C TYR A 85 -1.04 8.84 9.48
N ALA A 86 -1.48 8.05 8.51
CA ALA A 86 -0.61 7.12 7.78
C ALA A 86 0.51 7.85 7.01
N SER A 87 0.21 9.04 6.46
CA SER A 87 1.20 9.90 5.80
C SER A 87 2.23 10.41 6.80
N TYR A 88 1.84 10.77 8.02
CA TYR A 88 2.78 11.22 9.05
C TYR A 88 3.75 10.13 9.52
N VAL A 89 3.34 8.86 9.43
CA VAL A 89 4.21 7.71 9.71
C VAL A 89 5.21 7.50 8.56
N ASN A 90 4.77 7.70 7.30
CA ASN A 90 5.64 7.57 6.13
C ASN A 90 6.63 8.74 6.01
N ASP A 91 6.11 9.96 5.96
CA ASP A 91 6.84 11.18 5.58
C ASP A 91 7.50 11.85 6.79
N GLY A 92 6.98 11.57 7.98
CA GLY A 92 7.29 12.32 9.19
C GLY A 92 6.36 13.51 9.38
N HIS A 93 6.48 14.13 10.54
CA HIS A 93 5.66 15.29 10.89
C HIS A 93 6.34 16.14 11.97
N ALA A 94 6.00 17.42 12.01
CA ALA A 94 6.34 18.26 13.14
C ALA A 94 5.40 17.97 14.32
N THR A 95 5.92 17.93 15.55
CA THR A 95 5.10 17.76 16.76
C THR A 95 4.18 18.96 17.05
N SER A 96 4.31 20.05 16.29
CA SER A 96 3.41 21.19 16.28
C SER A 96 3.31 21.77 14.86
N SER A 97 2.14 22.26 14.49
CA SER A 97 1.84 22.72 13.13
C SER A 97 2.64 23.96 12.71
N ASN A 98 3.02 24.82 13.67
CA ASN A 98 3.60 26.15 13.40
C ASN A 98 4.95 26.39 14.10
N GLY A 99 5.63 25.34 14.56
CA GLY A 99 6.82 25.49 15.41
C GLY A 99 6.48 26.05 16.81
N GLU A 100 5.19 26.04 17.16
CA GLU A 100 4.68 26.54 18.43
C GLU A 100 5.23 25.70 19.58
N ARG A 101 5.70 26.42 20.60
CA ARG A 101 6.12 25.79 21.85
C ARG A 101 4.88 25.50 22.69
N ARG A 102 4.71 24.26 23.12
CA ARG A 102 3.59 23.84 23.95
C ARG A 102 4.00 23.85 25.41
N TRP A 103 3.32 24.63 26.24
CA TRP A 103 3.42 24.50 27.69
C TRP A 103 2.72 23.21 28.14
N VAL A 104 3.44 22.36 28.89
CA VAL A 104 2.88 21.17 29.51
C VAL A 104 2.98 21.34 31.03
N PRO A 105 1.84 21.45 31.74
CA PRO A 105 1.84 21.56 33.20
C PRO A 105 2.29 20.23 33.83
N GLY A 106 3.09 20.32 34.88
CA GLY A 106 3.64 19.17 35.57
C GLY A 106 4.82 19.48 36.48
N ARG A 107 5.46 18.44 36.98
CA ARG A 107 6.59 18.53 37.92
C ARG A 107 7.67 17.51 37.58
N TRP A 108 8.92 17.83 37.89
CA TRP A 108 10.03 16.89 37.78
C TRP A 108 10.14 16.06 39.06
N ALA A 109 10.05 14.74 38.92
CA ALA A 109 10.29 13.78 39.99
C ALA A 109 11.61 13.03 39.70
N GLY A 110 12.70 13.53 40.28
CA GLY A 110 14.04 13.08 39.92
C GLY A 110 14.36 13.40 38.46
N GLY A 111 14.71 12.38 37.67
CA GLY A 111 15.05 12.52 36.24
C GLY A 111 13.87 12.44 35.27
N ARG A 112 12.63 12.30 35.76
CA ARG A 112 11.43 12.13 34.93
C ARG A 112 10.47 13.31 35.10
N PHE A 113 9.91 13.76 33.99
CA PHE A 113 8.79 14.70 34.02
C PHE A 113 7.48 13.94 34.24
N GLU A 114 6.71 14.35 35.24
CA GLU A 114 5.37 13.83 35.53
C GLU A 114 4.33 14.89 35.16
N TYR A 115 3.39 14.50 34.29
CA TYR A 115 2.27 15.35 33.92
C TYR A 115 1.30 15.53 35.11
N ASP A 116 1.01 16.78 35.46
CA ASP A 116 0.00 17.14 36.46
C ASP A 116 -0.72 18.41 35.96
N PRO A 117 -1.99 18.30 35.52
CA PRO A 117 -2.72 19.43 34.95
C PRO A 117 -2.97 20.57 35.93
N ASN A 118 -2.90 20.31 37.25
CA ASN A 118 -3.13 21.30 38.29
C ASN A 118 -1.82 21.92 38.82
N ALA A 119 -0.66 21.50 38.30
CA ALA A 119 0.62 22.06 38.72
C ALA A 119 0.77 23.51 38.22
N SER A 120 1.27 24.38 39.10
CA SER A 120 1.68 25.74 38.75
C SER A 120 3.02 25.80 38.01
N THR A 121 3.74 24.67 37.95
CA THR A 121 4.99 24.46 37.22
C THR A 121 4.76 23.63 35.95
N GLY A 122 5.77 23.50 35.12
CA GLY A 122 5.69 22.70 33.91
C GLY A 122 6.97 22.74 33.09
N MET A 123 6.87 22.28 31.85
CA MET A 123 7.94 22.38 30.87
C MET A 123 7.41 22.92 29.55
N MET A 124 8.29 23.64 28.84
CA MET A 124 8.03 24.07 27.49
C MET A 124 8.54 22.99 26.52
N LEU A 125 7.64 22.33 25.80
CA LEU A 125 8.01 21.45 24.70
C LEU A 125 8.28 22.29 23.46
N ALA A 126 9.51 22.26 22.97
CA ALA A 126 9.84 22.80 21.67
C ALA A 126 9.28 21.87 20.58
N SER A 127 8.84 22.47 19.46
CA SER A 127 8.51 21.69 18.28
C SER A 127 9.76 20.95 17.80
N GLN A 128 9.60 19.67 17.50
CA GLN A 128 10.64 18.85 16.89
C GLN A 128 10.06 18.14 15.66
N TRP A 129 10.95 17.80 14.73
CA TRP A 129 10.57 16.97 13.58
C TRP A 129 10.69 15.50 13.98
N MET A 130 9.62 14.75 13.77
CA MET A 130 9.61 13.29 13.87
C MET A 130 9.84 12.74 12.47
N ASN A 131 10.92 11.97 12.30
CA ASN A 131 11.20 11.31 11.03
C ASN A 131 10.14 10.25 10.76
N GLY A 132 9.64 10.23 9.52
CA GLY A 132 8.90 9.08 9.02
C GLY A 132 9.84 7.91 8.72
N ASN A 133 9.26 6.73 8.53
CA ASN A 133 10.01 5.51 8.25
C ASN A 133 10.03 5.11 6.76
N GLY A 134 9.30 5.83 5.89
CA GLY A 134 9.28 5.56 4.45
C GLY A 134 8.67 4.21 4.04
N TYR A 135 7.85 3.57 4.89
CA TYR A 135 7.30 2.23 4.62
C TYR A 135 6.57 2.14 3.27
N TRP A 136 5.84 3.21 2.90
CA TRP A 136 5.06 3.25 1.68
C TRP A 136 5.97 3.36 0.46
N ASP A 137 6.95 4.27 0.52
CA ASP A 137 7.87 4.50 -0.59
C ASP A 137 8.72 3.26 -0.87
N HIS A 138 9.19 2.58 0.19
CA HIS A 138 9.89 1.30 0.08
C HIS A 138 9.00 0.21 -0.52
N ALA A 139 7.75 0.10 -0.06
CA ALA A 139 6.81 -0.89 -0.56
C ALA A 139 6.49 -0.68 -2.05
N VAL A 140 6.23 0.56 -2.47
CA VAL A 140 5.99 0.90 -3.88
C VAL A 140 7.21 0.58 -4.74
N MET A 141 8.41 0.96 -4.30
CA MET A 141 9.64 0.65 -5.02
C MET A 141 9.84 -0.87 -5.21
N LEU A 142 9.63 -1.67 -4.17
CA LEU A 142 9.72 -3.13 -4.24
C LEU A 142 8.65 -3.70 -5.18
N TYR A 143 7.43 -3.20 -5.06
CA TYR A 143 6.32 -3.66 -5.88
C TYR A 143 6.52 -3.34 -7.37
N GLU A 144 6.97 -2.14 -7.73
CA GLU A 144 7.25 -1.78 -9.13
C GLU A 144 8.24 -2.74 -9.79
N GLN A 145 9.33 -3.09 -9.08
CA GLN A 145 10.31 -4.06 -9.57
C GLN A 145 9.70 -5.46 -9.79
N MET A 146 8.80 -5.87 -8.90
CA MET A 146 8.14 -7.18 -8.98
C MET A 146 7.01 -7.22 -10.01
N PHE A 147 6.31 -6.10 -10.19
CA PHE A 147 5.12 -5.97 -11.00
C PHE A 147 5.41 -6.25 -12.47
N GLU A 148 6.43 -5.59 -13.04
CA GLU A 148 6.81 -5.77 -14.45
C GLU A 148 7.11 -7.24 -14.76
N HIS A 149 7.97 -7.87 -13.96
CA HIS A 149 8.34 -9.28 -14.13
C HIS A 149 7.16 -10.24 -13.91
N SER A 150 6.20 -9.89 -13.05
CA SER A 150 5.00 -10.70 -12.81
C SER A 150 4.04 -10.64 -13.99
N LEU A 151 3.79 -9.43 -14.51
CA LEU A 151 2.90 -9.19 -15.62
C LEU A 151 3.42 -9.84 -16.91
N ASP A 152 4.70 -9.72 -17.20
CA ASP A 152 5.33 -10.35 -18.36
C ASP A 152 5.20 -11.88 -18.31
N ARG A 153 5.47 -12.49 -17.16
CA ARG A 153 5.33 -13.94 -16.99
C ARG A 153 3.87 -14.40 -17.14
N LYS A 154 2.92 -13.64 -16.59
CA LYS A 154 1.48 -13.93 -16.71
C LYS A 154 1.01 -13.83 -18.16
N LEU A 155 1.42 -12.79 -18.88
CA LEU A 155 1.11 -12.61 -20.29
C LEU A 155 1.74 -13.71 -21.15
N GLN A 156 3.01 -14.05 -20.95
CA GLN A 156 3.66 -15.11 -21.70
C GLN A 156 2.99 -16.46 -21.44
N SER A 157 2.71 -16.78 -20.18
CA SER A 157 1.98 -18.02 -19.81
C SER A 157 0.60 -18.09 -20.45
N TRP A 158 -0.08 -16.94 -20.57
CA TRP A 158 -1.35 -16.83 -21.27
C TRP A 158 -1.18 -17.11 -22.76
N ILE A 159 -0.21 -16.48 -23.42
CA ILE A 159 0.09 -16.71 -24.84
C ILE A 159 0.41 -18.19 -25.08
N ASP A 160 1.26 -18.80 -24.27
CA ASP A 160 1.65 -20.21 -24.42
C ASP A 160 0.46 -21.15 -24.23
N ARG A 161 -0.44 -20.86 -23.28
CA ARG A 161 -1.65 -21.66 -23.06
C ARG A 161 -2.63 -21.57 -24.23
N HIS A 162 -2.79 -20.39 -24.80
CA HIS A 162 -3.82 -20.13 -25.82
C HIS A 162 -3.31 -20.29 -27.25
N PHE A 163 -2.03 -20.08 -27.52
CA PHE A 163 -1.42 -20.11 -28.85
C PHE A 163 -0.17 -21.00 -28.94
N GLY A 164 0.36 -21.46 -27.81
CA GLY A 164 1.44 -22.44 -27.79
C GLY A 164 1.00 -23.74 -28.46
N ARG A 165 1.94 -24.34 -29.19
CA ARG A 165 1.74 -25.61 -29.90
C ARG A 165 2.23 -26.78 -29.07
#